data_AF-A0A6B3KLI9-F1
#
_entry.id   AF-A0A6B3KLI9-F1
#
_cell.length_a   1.000
_cell.length_b   1.000
_cell.length_c   1.000
_cell.angle_alpha   90.00
_cell.angle_beta   90.00
_cell.angle_gamma   90.00
#
_symmetry.space_group_name_H-M   'P 1'
#
loop_
_entity.id
_entity.type
_entity.pdbx_description
1 polymer ?
#
loop_
_entity_poly.entity_id
_entity_poly.type
_entity_poly.pdbx_seq_one_letter_code
_entity_poly.pdbx_strand_id
1 'polypeptide(L)'
;FVAVTAHIDNWRWAGVPFHLCTGKRLAERSTRIVVTLKPVTHWLFERPDRQNAVPNRLTFQLQPQENIELGLMSSLAGPEWGA
;
A
#
# COMPACT_ATOMS: atom_id res chain seq x y z
N PHE A 1 20.07 5.47 11.62
CA PHE A 1 18.96 4.86 10.86
C PHE A 1 18.96 3.39 11.17
N VAL A 2 17.78 2.78 11.33
CA VAL A 2 17.61 1.36 11.61
C VAL A 2 16.44 0.86 10.74
N ALA A 3 16.64 -0.28 10.09
CA ALA A 3 15.61 -1.00 9.37
C ALA A 3 15.62 -2.46 9.82
N VAL A 4 14.46 -2.98 10.18
CA VAL A 4 14.29 -4.35 10.65
C VAL A 4 13.15 -4.99 9.86
N THR A 5 13.33 -6.26 9.49
CA THR A 5 12.23 -7.10 9.01
C THR A 5 11.91 -8.10 10.10
N ALA A 6 10.69 -8.03 10.62
CA ALA A 6 10.19 -8.92 11.66
C ALA A 6 9.04 -9.78 11.11
N HIS A 7 8.80 -10.90 11.78
CA HIS A 7 7.68 -11.79 11.50
C HIS A 7 6.87 -11.99 12.79
N ILE A 8 5.56 -12.07 12.65
CA ILE A 8 4.66 -12.37 13.76
C ILE A 8 4.28 -13.84 13.62
N ASP A 9 4.71 -14.66 14.58
CA ASP A 9 4.48 -16.11 14.57
C ASP A 9 3.06 -16.45 15.05
N ASN A 10 2.07 -16.20 14.20
CA ASN A 10 0.70 -16.65 14.40
C ASN A 10 -0.01 -16.92 13.07
N TRP A 11 -1.17 -17.58 13.15
CA TRP A 11 -1.94 -18.00 11.98
C TRP A 11 -2.38 -16.84 11.07
N ARG A 12 -2.64 -15.66 11.64
CA ARG A 12 -3.14 -14.50 10.88
C ARG A 12 -2.05 -13.85 10.02
N TRP A 13 -0.81 -13.85 10.52
CA TRP A 13 0.33 -13.16 9.90
C TRP A 13 1.42 -14.10 9.40
N ALA A 14 1.16 -15.40 9.34
CA ALA A 14 2.08 -16.38 8.79
C ALA A 14 2.52 -15.99 7.37
N GLY A 15 3.83 -15.84 7.19
CA GLY A 15 4.43 -15.46 5.91
C GLY A 15 4.30 -13.97 5.52
N VAL A 16 3.81 -13.11 6.41
CA VAL A 16 3.72 -11.66 6.16
C VAL A 16 4.90 -10.94 6.84
N PRO A 17 5.83 -10.32 6.08
CA PRO A 17 6.94 -9.57 6.66
C PRO A 17 6.49 -8.18 7.13
N PHE A 18 6.95 -7.78 8.31
CA PHE A 18 6.78 -6.43 8.85
C PHE A 18 8.09 -5.67 8.74
N HIS A 19 8.12 -4.65 7.87
CA HIS A 19 9.28 -3.78 7.73
C HIS A 19 9.14 -2.57 8.65
N LEU A 20 10.04 -2.43 9.60
CA LEU A 20 10.11 -1.32 10.53
C LEU A 20 11.34 -0.47 10.20
N CYS A 21 11.12 0.78 9.80
CA CYS A 21 12.19 1.72 9.49
C CYS A 21 12.08 2.95 10.40
N THR A 22 13.18 3.31 11.05
CA THR A 22 13.27 4.50 11.91
C THR A 22 14.62 5.19 11.78
N GLY A 23 14.66 6.51 11.93
CA GLY A 23 15.88 7.28 11.82
C GLY A 23 15.73 8.69 12.35
N LYS A 24 16.88 9.30 12.67
CA LYS A 24 17.01 10.73 12.96
C LYS A 24 17.61 11.42 11.74
N ARG A 25 17.33 12.72 11.57
CA ARG A 25 17.81 13.54 10.43
C ARG A 25 17.48 12.93 9.06
N LEU A 26 16.29 12.33 8.95
CA LEU A 26 15.72 11.92 7.67
C LEU A 26 15.11 13.13 6.94
N ALA A 27 14.78 12.97 5.66
CA ALA A 27 14.27 14.04 4.80
C ALA A 27 12.99 14.70 5.34
N GLU A 28 12.14 13.93 6.03
CA GLU A 28 10.91 14.43 6.66
C GLU A 28 10.70 13.80 8.04
N ARG A 29 9.98 14.52 8.92
CA ARG A 29 9.41 13.96 10.14
C ARG A 29 8.09 13.31 9.77
N SER A 30 8.02 11.98 9.79
CA SER A 30 6.83 11.24 9.42
C SER A 30 6.65 10.01 10.29
N THR A 31 5.40 9.72 10.67
CA THR A 31 5.01 8.44 11.27
C THR A 31 3.91 7.87 10.39
N ARG A 32 4.20 6.79 9.66
CA ARG A 32 3.29 6.20 8.69
C ARG A 32 3.31 4.67 8.76
N ILE A 33 2.15 4.06 8.57
CA ILE A 33 1.97 2.62 8.40
C ILE A 33 1.45 2.40 6.97
N VAL A 34 2.11 1.54 6.21
CA VAL A 34 1.70 1.20 4.84
C VAL A 34 1.41 -0.29 4.77
N VAL A 35 0.14 -0.63 4.57
CA VAL A 35 -0.29 -2.01 4.32
C VAL A 35 -0.38 -2.20 2.81
N THR A 36 0.50 -3.04 2.26
CA THR A 36 0.45 -3.41 0.84
C THR A 36 -0.33 -4.70 0.71
N LEU A 37 -1.44 -4.67 -0.02
CA LEU A 37 -2.25 -5.84 -0.30
C LEU A 37 -1.54 -6.75 -1.31
N LYS A 38 -1.93 -8.03 -1.34
CA LYS A 38 -1.44 -8.94 -2.38
C LYS A 38 -1.86 -8.40 -3.76
N PRO A 39 -1.02 -8.57 -4.79
CA PRO A 39 -1.37 -8.18 -6.15
C PRO A 39 -2.68 -8.85 -6.58
N VAL A 40 -3.46 -8.14 -7.38
CA VAL A 40 -4.72 -8.67 -7.92
C VAL A 40 -4.40 -9.83 -8.86
N THR A 41 -4.85 -11.03 -8.51
CA THR A 41 -4.63 -12.23 -9.32
C THR A 41 -5.62 -12.33 -10.48
N HIS A 42 -6.80 -11.71 -10.36
CA HIS A 42 -7.90 -11.81 -11.33
C HIS A 42 -8.22 -10.44 -11.92
N TRP A 43 -8.01 -10.31 -13.22
CA TRP A 43 -8.29 -9.09 -13.97
C TRP A 43 -9.62 -9.26 -14.70
N LEU A 44 -10.58 -8.35 -14.46
CA LEU A 44 -11.85 -8.30 -15.18
C LEU A 44 -11.67 -7.76 -16.61
N PHE A 45 -10.59 -7.03 -16.85
CA PHE A 45 -10.21 -6.45 -18.13
C PHE A 45 -8.83 -6.98 -18.55
N GLU A 46 -8.34 -6.53 -19.71
CA GLU A 46 -6.99 -6.87 -20.16
C GLU A 46 -5.97 -6.57 -19.05
N ARG A 47 -5.09 -7.55 -18.80
CA ARG A 47 -4.10 -7.43 -17.75
C ARG A 47 -3.22 -6.22 -18.07
N PRO A 48 -3.16 -5.22 -17.19
CA PRO A 48 -2.30 -4.06 -17.41
C PRO A 48 -0.84 -4.50 -17.46
N ASP A 49 -0.01 -3.74 -18.20
CA ASP A 49 1.44 -3.94 -18.18
C ASP A 49 1.96 -4.00 -16.72
N ARG A 50 3.09 -4.67 -16.51
CA ARG A 50 3.67 -4.87 -15.17
C ARG A 50 3.83 -3.55 -14.40
N GLN A 51 4.04 -2.43 -15.08
CA GLN A 51 4.13 -1.11 -14.48
C GLN A 51 2.79 -0.58 -13.93
N ASN A 52 1.69 -1.00 -14.55
CA ASN A 52 0.33 -0.55 -14.24
C ASN A 52 -0.40 -1.52 -13.29
N ALA A 53 0.16 -2.71 -13.05
CA ALA A 53 -0.36 -3.71 -12.11
C ALA A 53 0.10 -3.44 -10.65
N VAL A 54 -0.15 -2.23 -10.14
CA VAL A 54 0.27 -1.83 -8.79
C VAL A 54 -0.68 -2.42 -7.73
N PRO A 55 -0.16 -3.10 -6.68
CA PRO A 55 -1.02 -3.59 -5.60
C PRO A 55 -1.66 -2.45 -4.81
N ASN A 56 -2.89 -2.68 -4.34
CA ASN A 56 -3.60 -1.74 -3.50
C ASN A 56 -2.84 -1.48 -2.19
N ARG A 57 -2.87 -0.24 -1.72
CA ARG A 57 -2.18 0.18 -0.49
C ARG A 57 -3.12 0.93 0.42
N LEU A 58 -3.12 0.55 1.69
CA LEU A 58 -3.77 1.30 2.75
C LEU A 58 -2.70 1.98 3.58
N THR A 59 -2.69 3.30 3.53
CA THR A 59 -1.69 4.15 4.16
C THR A 59 -2.33 4.91 5.31
N PHE A 60 -1.83 4.66 6.52
CA PHE A 60 -2.17 5.45 7.70
C PHE A 60 -1.02 6.40 7.96
N GLN A 61 -1.26 7.69 7.86
CA GLN A 61 -0.33 8.71 8.30
C GLN A 61 -0.77 9.22 9.66
N LEU A 62 0.09 9.07 10.67
CA LEU A 62 -0.19 9.44 12.05
C LEU A 62 0.36 10.82 12.40
N GLN A 63 1.51 11.20 11.84
CA GLN A 63 2.13 12.51 12.03
C GLN A 63 2.92 12.90 10.78
N PRO A 64 3.04 14.21 10.48
CA PRO A 64 2.54 15.35 11.26
C PRO A 64 1.07 15.70 10.96
N GLN A 65 0.55 15.26 9.82
CA GLN A 65 -0.86 15.40 9.46
C GLN A 65 -1.51 14.02 9.45
N GLU A 66 -2.57 13.88 10.23
CA GLU A 66 -3.31 12.63 10.34
C GLU A 66 -4.15 12.42 9.09
N ASN A 67 -3.95 11.29 8.41
CA ASN A 67 -4.66 10.94 7.20
C ASN A 67 -4.76 9.41 7.05
N ILE A 68 -5.82 8.96 6.40
CA ILE A 68 -5.98 7.57 5.96
C ILE A 68 -6.26 7.59 4.47
N GLU A 69 -5.39 6.96 3.69
CA GLU A 69 -5.49 6.90 2.24
C GLU A 69 -5.60 5.44 1.79
N LEU A 70 -6.58 5.16 0.94
CA LEU A 70 -6.73 3.88 0.26
C LEU A 70 -6.46 4.06 -1.23
N GLY A 71 -5.28 3.62 -1.67
CA GLY A 71 -4.91 3.55 -3.08
C GLY A 71 -5.50 2.30 -3.72
N LEU A 72 -6.45 2.51 -4.63
CA LEU A 72 -7.09 1.47 -5.44
C LEU A 72 -6.77 1.70 -6.90
N MET A 73 -6.64 0.60 -7.65
CA MET A 73 -6.69 0.69 -9.11
C MET A 73 -8.14 0.91 -9.55
N SER A 74 -8.39 2.00 -10.28
CA SER A 74 -9.66 2.26 -10.94
C SER A 74 -9.47 2.21 -12.45
N SER A 75 -10.48 1.70 -13.17
CA SER A 75 -10.55 1.80 -14.62
C SER A 75 -11.49 2.97 -14.96
N LEU A 76 -11.00 3.94 -15.74
CA LEU A 76 -11.81 5.03 -16.33
C LEU A 76 -12.73 4.52 -17.46
N ALA A 77 -13.13 3.24 -17.43
CA ALA A 77 -14.11 2.68 -18.37
C ALA A 77 -15.53 2.89 -17.84
N GLY A 78 -15.88 4.14 -17.56
CA GLY A 78 -17.25 4.58 -17.47
C GLY A 78 -17.64 5.16 -18.82
N PRO A 79 -18.50 4.52 -19.63
CA PRO A 79 -19.17 5.23 -20.72
C PRO A 79 -19.86 6.46 -20.14
N GLU A 80 -19.53 7.61 -20.73
CA GLU A 80 -20.22 8.88 -20.57
C GLU A 80 -21.69 8.76 -21.00
N TRP A 81 -22.53 8.13 -20.19
CA TRP A 81 -23.98 8.26 -20.34
C TRP A 81 -24.44 9.53 -19.65
N GLY A 82 -24.61 10.58 -20.45
CA GLY A 82 -25.44 11.74 -20.09
C GLY A 82 -24.99 13.06 -20.70
N ALA A 83 -25.27 13.23 -21.99
CA ALA A 83 -25.64 14.53 -22.55
C ALA A 83 -27.07 14.90 -22.10
#